data_AF-N6U819-F1
#
_entry.id   AF-N6U819-F1
#
_cell.length_a   1.000
_cell.length_b   1.000
_cell.length_c   1.000
_cell.angle_alpha   90.00
_cell.angle_beta   90.00
_cell.angle_gamma   90.00
#
_symmetry.space_group_name_H-M   'P 1'
#
loop_
_entity.id
_entity.type
_entity.pdbx_description
1 polymer ?
#
loop_
_entity_poly.entity_id
_entity_poly.type
_entity_poly.pdbx_seq_one_letter_code
_entity_poly.pdbx_strand_id
1 'polypeptide(L)'
;MMDDVTNADNCNGETSKWLGTSIKDICQGKGHWSFAVTPVIPSKYHHVLYHIDVTLQDCPKPHISKESHLWEEDYVRMPFSEKNLFNVTENNSEVIKERWKIIAEVLSAPISTSQEFEAALRKYSSKLPRLEALHYFFTEELDNEDADHFFRNLLPKIVTLALKLPVLLPNGVPLLKQNHNRSLSLSQIQIACLLANAFLCTFPWKSNIATSYPGVNFVSNIPGVAIRMVSGCILKEKRNHGN
;
A
#
# COMPACT_ATOMS: atom_id res chain seq x y z
N MET A 1 -19.17 29.71 71.94
CA MET A 1 -18.93 28.43 71.24
C MET A 1 -19.25 28.71 69.79
N MET A 2 -18.38 29.30 68.98
CA MET A 2 -16.99 28.91 68.65
C MET A 2 -16.88 27.45 68.23
N ASP A 3 -16.27 27.31 67.04
CA ASP A 3 -15.88 26.13 66.27
C ASP A 3 -17.03 25.57 65.38
N ASP A 4 -16.90 25.36 64.07
CA ASP A 4 -15.70 25.37 63.23
C ASP A 4 -16.05 25.55 61.73
N VAL A 5 -15.07 26.04 61.00
CA VAL A 5 -15.06 26.43 59.58
C VAL A 5 -14.82 25.19 58.71
N THR A 6 -15.15 25.33 57.42
CA THR A 6 -14.69 24.52 56.27
C THR A 6 -15.49 23.25 55.96
N ASN A 7 -16.27 23.30 54.88
CA ASN A 7 -15.85 22.49 53.75
C ASN A 7 -16.14 23.27 52.46
N ALA A 8 -15.04 23.62 51.81
CA ALA A 8 -15.00 24.41 50.61
C ALA A 8 -15.83 23.73 49.52
N ASP A 9 -16.53 24.56 48.76
CA ASP A 9 -16.83 24.31 47.36
C ASP A 9 -15.54 23.85 46.68
N ASN A 10 -15.35 22.53 46.60
CA ASN A 10 -14.29 21.94 45.81
C ASN A 10 -14.78 21.95 44.36
N CYS A 11 -14.83 23.16 43.80
CA CYS A 11 -14.91 23.42 42.37
C CYS A 11 -13.61 22.95 41.71
N ASN A 12 -13.37 21.64 41.75
CA ASN A 12 -12.43 21.01 40.84
C ASN A 12 -13.11 20.98 39.47
N GLY A 13 -12.97 22.11 38.76
CA GLY A 13 -13.28 22.23 37.35
C GLY A 13 -12.34 21.35 36.54
N GLU A 14 -12.55 20.04 36.57
CA GLU A 14 -12.15 19.20 35.46
C GLU A 14 -13.05 19.60 34.29
N THR A 15 -12.51 20.42 33.40
CA THR A 15 -13.10 20.67 32.10
C THR A 15 -13.35 19.32 31.43
N SER A 16 -14.62 18.90 31.38
CA SER A 16 -14.99 17.65 30.72
C SER A 16 -14.43 17.67 29.30
N LYS A 17 -13.55 16.70 28.99
CA LYS A 17 -12.84 16.62 27.70
C LYS A 17 -13.78 16.41 26.50
N TRP A 18 -15.04 16.10 26.76
CA TRP A 18 -16.08 15.91 25.76
C TRP A 18 -17.44 16.30 26.35
N LEU A 19 -18.39 16.62 25.46
CA LEU A 19 -19.76 17.00 25.81
C LEU A 19 -20.74 16.15 24.98
N GLY A 20 -21.98 15.99 25.48
CA GLY A 20 -23.06 15.29 24.78
C GLY A 20 -23.26 13.84 25.23
N THR A 21 -23.84 13.01 24.35
CA THR A 21 -24.11 11.59 24.63
C THR A 21 -22.81 10.78 24.61
N SER A 22 -22.63 9.89 25.60
CA SER A 22 -21.42 9.07 25.66
C SER A 22 -21.35 8.10 24.48
N ILE A 23 -20.13 7.76 24.06
CA ILE A 23 -19.92 6.73 23.02
C ILE A 23 -20.55 5.39 23.40
N LYS A 24 -20.55 5.06 24.70
CA LYS A 24 -21.17 3.84 25.22
C LYS A 24 -22.68 3.84 24.98
N ASP A 25 -23.35 4.96 25.19
CA ASP A 25 -24.78 5.09 24.99
C ASP A 25 -25.15 5.10 23.50
N ILE A 26 -24.35 5.76 22.66
CA ILE A 26 -24.50 5.72 21.19
C ILE A 26 -24.39 4.28 20.68
N CYS A 27 -23.42 3.52 21.18
CA CYS A 27 -23.25 2.11 20.84
C CYS A 27 -24.23 1.18 21.57
N GLN A 28 -25.18 1.70 22.37
CA GLN A 28 -26.13 0.90 23.16
C GLN A 28 -25.45 -0.14 24.06
N GLY A 29 -24.28 0.19 24.60
CA GLY A 29 -23.46 -0.71 25.41
C GLY A 29 -22.82 -1.88 24.63
N LYS A 30 -22.97 -1.93 23.30
CA LYS A 30 -22.36 -2.95 22.43
C LYS A 30 -20.89 -2.62 22.17
N GLY A 31 -20.05 -3.65 22.19
CA GLY A 31 -18.66 -3.53 21.77
C GLY A 31 -18.55 -3.38 20.25
N HIS A 32 -17.36 -2.99 19.76
CA HIS A 32 -17.12 -2.74 18.33
C HIS A 32 -17.40 -3.96 17.44
N TRP A 33 -17.35 -5.17 18.01
CA TRP A 33 -17.55 -6.46 17.32
C TRP A 33 -18.90 -7.10 17.61
N SER A 34 -19.77 -6.43 18.36
CA SER A 34 -21.06 -6.98 18.80
C SER A 34 -22.18 -6.81 17.78
N PHE A 35 -21.90 -6.23 16.61
CA PHE A 35 -22.85 -6.07 15.53
C PHE A 35 -22.72 -7.25 14.56
N ALA A 36 -23.84 -7.91 14.29
CA ALA A 36 -23.88 -8.98 13.30
C ALA A 36 -23.55 -8.42 11.91
N VAL A 37 -22.63 -9.08 11.22
CA VAL A 37 -22.27 -8.77 9.83
C VAL A 37 -22.72 -9.91 8.93
N THR A 38 -23.24 -9.56 7.76
CA THR A 38 -23.58 -10.54 6.73
C THR A 38 -22.27 -11.16 6.19
N PRO A 39 -22.23 -12.48 5.93
CA PRO A 39 -21.08 -13.11 5.27
C PRO A 39 -20.74 -12.43 3.94
N VAL A 40 -19.45 -12.42 3.59
CA VAL A 40 -18.97 -11.89 2.31
C VAL A 40 -19.40 -12.82 1.18
N ILE A 41 -20.19 -12.32 0.24
CA ILE A 41 -20.73 -13.11 -0.88
C ILE A 41 -20.45 -12.37 -2.21
N PRO A 42 -19.76 -13.01 -3.17
CA PRO A 42 -19.55 -12.46 -4.50
C PRO A 42 -20.88 -12.23 -5.20
N SER A 43 -20.99 -11.10 -5.88
CA SER A 43 -22.18 -10.77 -6.67
C SER A 43 -21.79 -9.86 -7.83
N LYS A 44 -22.76 -9.52 -8.67
CA LYS A 44 -22.60 -8.51 -9.73
C LYS A 44 -22.08 -7.16 -9.21
N TYR A 45 -22.35 -6.85 -7.94
CA TYR A 45 -21.99 -5.58 -7.30
C TYR A 45 -20.90 -5.73 -6.23
N HIS A 46 -20.43 -6.95 -5.96
CA HIS A 46 -19.41 -7.22 -4.95
C HIS A 46 -18.35 -8.16 -5.52
N HIS A 47 -17.20 -7.60 -5.85
CA HIS A 47 -16.04 -8.36 -6.31
C HIS A 47 -15.24 -8.84 -5.10
N VAL A 48 -15.08 -10.16 -4.95
CA VAL A 48 -14.24 -10.78 -3.91
C VAL A 48 -13.03 -11.40 -4.60
N LEU A 49 -11.84 -10.88 -4.34
CA LEU A 49 -10.62 -11.29 -5.07
C LEU A 49 -9.84 -12.40 -4.38
N TYR A 50 -10.39 -13.02 -3.33
CA TYR A 50 -9.82 -14.15 -2.64
C TYR A 50 -10.88 -15.25 -2.46
N HIS A 51 -10.44 -16.45 -2.14
CA HIS A 51 -11.31 -17.59 -1.86
C HIS A 51 -11.96 -17.44 -0.48
N ILE A 52 -13.29 -17.48 -0.42
CA ILE A 52 -14.08 -17.13 0.79
C ILE A 52 -13.86 -18.09 1.95
N ASP A 53 -13.50 -19.35 1.68
CA ASP A 53 -13.20 -20.36 2.71
C ASP A 53 -11.85 -20.05 3.38
N VAL A 54 -11.82 -18.92 4.08
CA VAL A 54 -10.68 -18.39 4.81
C VAL A 54 -10.75 -18.89 6.24
N THR A 55 -9.67 -19.50 6.68
CA THR A 55 -9.41 -19.74 8.10
C THR A 55 -8.61 -18.57 8.65
N LEU A 56 -8.74 -18.25 9.95
CA LEU A 56 -7.84 -17.28 10.59
C LEU A 56 -6.39 -17.80 10.75
N GLN A 57 -6.13 -19.04 10.34
CA GLN A 57 -4.82 -19.69 10.43
C GLN A 57 -4.00 -19.51 9.17
N ASP A 58 -4.65 -19.53 8.00
CA ASP A 58 -3.98 -19.50 6.70
C ASP A 58 -4.19 -18.18 5.97
N CYS A 59 -3.20 -17.83 5.14
CA CYS A 59 -3.33 -16.68 4.26
C CYS A 59 -4.42 -16.94 3.20
N PRO A 60 -5.38 -16.02 2.97
CA PRO A 60 -6.42 -16.20 1.96
C PRO A 60 -5.83 -16.47 0.58
N LYS A 61 -6.29 -17.55 -0.06
CA LYS A 61 -5.87 -17.88 -1.43
C LYS A 61 -6.49 -16.91 -2.43
N PRO A 62 -5.78 -16.51 -3.48
CA PRO A 62 -6.32 -15.61 -4.50
C PRO A 62 -7.47 -16.29 -5.26
N HIS A 63 -8.47 -15.49 -5.66
CA HIS A 63 -9.51 -15.96 -6.56
C HIS A 63 -8.96 -16.04 -7.99
N ILE A 64 -9.19 -17.18 -8.66
CA ILE A 64 -8.75 -17.44 -10.03
C ILE A 64 -9.99 -17.60 -10.90
N SER A 65 -10.06 -16.81 -11.97
CA SER A 65 -11.12 -16.86 -12.98
C SER A 65 -10.53 -17.34 -14.30
N LYS A 66 -11.40 -17.84 -15.20
CA LYS A 66 -11.01 -18.12 -16.59
C LYS A 66 -10.75 -16.84 -17.38
N GLU A 67 -11.37 -15.73 -16.96
CA GLU A 67 -11.23 -14.43 -17.59
C GLU A 67 -10.31 -13.54 -16.76
N SER A 68 -9.28 -12.97 -17.41
CA SER A 68 -8.35 -12.02 -16.81
C SER A 68 -8.52 -10.64 -17.45
N HIS A 69 -8.78 -9.61 -16.64
CA HIS A 69 -9.01 -8.24 -17.10
C HIS A 69 -7.81 -7.35 -16.75
N LEU A 70 -6.67 -7.61 -17.41
CA LEU A 70 -5.38 -7.00 -17.06
C LEU A 70 -5.14 -5.63 -17.71
N TRP A 71 -5.91 -5.28 -18.73
CA TRP A 71 -5.71 -4.05 -19.52
C TRP A 71 -7.00 -3.43 -20.06
N GLU A 72 -8.14 -3.86 -19.51
CA GLU A 72 -9.46 -3.38 -19.91
C GLU A 72 -9.76 -2.02 -19.28
N GLU A 73 -10.65 -1.24 -19.89
CA GLU A 73 -10.95 0.13 -19.47
C GLU A 73 -11.66 0.21 -18.11
N ASP A 74 -12.43 -0.82 -17.74
CA ASP A 74 -13.11 -0.91 -16.45
C ASP A 74 -12.22 -1.46 -15.33
N TYR A 75 -10.93 -1.70 -15.62
CA TYR A 75 -10.00 -2.34 -14.69
C TYR A 75 -8.70 -1.54 -14.55
N VAL A 76 -8.02 -1.75 -13.43
CA VAL A 76 -6.66 -1.27 -13.23
C VAL A 76 -5.78 -1.93 -14.28
N ARG A 77 -5.03 -1.11 -15.01
CA ARG A 77 -4.01 -1.59 -15.95
C ARG A 77 -2.87 -2.22 -15.15
N MET A 78 -2.81 -3.55 -15.16
CA MET A 78 -1.88 -4.29 -14.34
C MET A 78 -0.44 -4.16 -14.88
N PRO A 79 0.58 -3.97 -14.02
CA PRO A 79 1.98 -3.86 -14.42
C PRO A 79 2.48 -5.06 -15.23
N PHE A 80 1.97 -6.25 -14.91
CA PHE A 80 2.36 -7.52 -15.51
C PHE A 80 1.59 -7.90 -16.77
N SER A 81 0.69 -7.04 -17.25
CA SER A 81 0.00 -7.26 -18.52
C SER A 81 0.99 -7.27 -19.69
N GLU A 82 0.85 -8.22 -20.61
CA GLU A 82 1.64 -8.28 -21.86
C GLU A 82 1.46 -7.02 -22.71
N LYS A 83 0.32 -6.32 -22.57
CA LYS A 83 0.03 -5.04 -23.24
C LYS A 83 0.78 -3.85 -22.61
N ASN A 84 1.45 -4.03 -21.48
CA ASN A 84 2.30 -3.02 -20.86
C ASN A 84 3.68 -3.03 -21.54
N LEU A 85 3.79 -2.34 -22.66
CA LEU A 85 5.02 -2.27 -23.45
C LEU A 85 5.89 -1.07 -23.05
N PHE A 86 7.21 -1.20 -23.23
CA PHE A 86 8.19 -0.16 -22.94
C PHE A 86 9.30 -0.15 -23.98
N ASN A 87 9.73 1.05 -24.38
CA ASN A 87 10.82 1.23 -25.35
C ASN A 87 12.16 1.20 -24.62
N VAL A 88 13.06 0.34 -25.07
CA VAL A 88 14.43 0.20 -24.56
C VAL A 88 15.39 0.48 -25.70
N THR A 89 16.48 1.19 -25.41
CA THR A 89 17.58 1.38 -26.38
C THR A 89 18.59 0.26 -26.20
N GLU A 90 18.72 -0.61 -27.21
CA GLU A 90 19.71 -1.69 -27.26
C GLU A 90 20.53 -1.56 -28.54
N ASN A 91 21.86 -1.59 -28.44
CA ASN A 91 22.77 -1.49 -29.59
C ASN A 91 22.44 -0.30 -30.53
N ASN A 92 22.19 0.89 -29.96
CA ASN A 92 21.76 2.10 -30.68
C ASN A 92 20.44 1.96 -31.47
N SER A 93 19.62 0.94 -31.19
CA SER A 93 18.30 0.74 -31.79
C SER A 93 17.21 0.73 -30.73
N GLU A 94 16.04 1.32 -31.03
CA GLU A 94 14.88 1.26 -30.15
C GLU A 94 14.15 -0.07 -30.33
N VAL A 95 14.00 -0.82 -29.24
CA VAL A 95 13.28 -2.10 -29.20
C VAL A 95 12.13 -1.99 -28.21
N ILE A 96 10.97 -2.51 -28.60
CA ILE A 96 9.79 -2.56 -27.73
C ILE A 96 9.79 -3.90 -27.01
N LYS A 97 9.74 -3.87 -25.67
CA LYS A 97 9.67 -5.07 -24.82
C LYS A 97 8.49 -4.99 -23.86
N GLU A 98 8.07 -6.14 -23.35
CA GLU A 98 7.16 -6.20 -22.21
C GLU A 98 7.81 -5.56 -20.98
N ARG A 99 7.19 -4.52 -20.47
CA ARG A 99 7.71 -3.72 -19.35
C ARG A 99 7.89 -4.56 -18.10
N TRP A 100 7.04 -5.56 -17.87
CA TRP A 100 7.14 -6.42 -16.71
C TRP A 100 8.39 -7.28 -16.69
N LYS A 101 8.86 -7.75 -17.87
CA LYS A 101 10.12 -8.50 -17.96
C LYS A 101 11.30 -7.62 -17.53
N ILE A 102 11.32 -6.36 -17.97
CA ILE A 102 12.30 -5.36 -17.54
C ILE A 102 12.21 -5.11 -16.04
N ILE A 103 11.00 -4.88 -15.50
CA ILE A 103 10.78 -4.65 -14.06
C ILE A 103 11.33 -5.82 -13.25
N ALA A 104 10.97 -7.06 -13.62
CA ALA A 104 11.41 -8.26 -12.91
C ALA A 104 12.93 -8.42 -12.95
N GLU A 105 13.55 -8.24 -14.11
CA GLU A 105 15.01 -8.33 -14.27
C GLU A 105 15.73 -7.27 -13.42
N VAL A 106 15.32 -6.01 -13.55
CA VAL A 106 15.97 -4.88 -12.86
C VAL A 106 15.83 -4.98 -11.36
N LEU A 107 14.65 -5.32 -10.84
CA LEU A 107 14.43 -5.41 -9.40
C LEU A 107 15.03 -6.66 -8.78
N SER A 108 15.32 -7.71 -9.56
CA SER A 108 16.00 -8.91 -9.07
C SER A 108 17.51 -8.70 -8.87
N ALA A 109 18.08 -7.62 -9.43
CA ALA A 109 19.46 -7.24 -9.20
C ALA A 109 19.63 -6.64 -7.77
N PRO A 110 20.80 -6.82 -7.13
CA PRO A 110 21.06 -6.21 -5.83
C PRO A 110 21.06 -4.68 -5.94
N ILE A 111 20.43 -4.04 -4.96
CA ILE A 111 20.35 -2.57 -4.83
C ILE A 111 20.80 -2.24 -3.42
N SER A 112 21.89 -1.49 -3.29
CA SER A 112 22.56 -1.23 -2.02
C SER A 112 22.42 0.22 -1.55
N THR A 113 22.03 1.13 -2.43
CA THR A 113 21.95 2.57 -2.12
C THR A 113 20.68 3.21 -2.68
N SER A 114 20.32 4.37 -2.13
CA SER A 114 19.18 5.14 -2.62
C SER A 114 19.37 5.60 -4.08
N GLN A 115 20.60 5.88 -4.49
CA GLN A 115 20.98 6.25 -5.86
C GLN A 115 20.84 5.07 -6.82
N GLU A 116 21.32 3.88 -6.43
CA GLU A 116 21.10 2.65 -7.19
C GLU A 116 19.60 2.32 -7.32
N PHE A 117 18.84 2.56 -6.24
CA PHE A 117 17.40 2.38 -6.26
C PHE A 117 16.71 3.31 -7.25
N GLU A 118 16.99 4.62 -7.22
CA GLU A 118 16.47 5.55 -8.23
C GLU A 118 16.88 5.13 -9.66
N ALA A 119 18.15 4.78 -9.87
CA ALA A 119 18.65 4.34 -11.17
C ALA A 119 17.92 3.09 -11.67
N ALA A 120 17.61 2.12 -10.78
CA ALA A 120 16.82 0.95 -11.10
C ALA A 120 15.39 1.32 -11.51
N LEU A 121 14.69 2.17 -10.75
CA LEU A 121 13.34 2.61 -11.07
C LEU A 121 13.27 3.33 -12.45
N ARG A 122 14.30 4.11 -12.79
CA ARG A 122 14.37 4.83 -14.07
C ARG A 122 14.44 3.91 -15.29
N LYS A 123 15.03 2.71 -15.17
CA LYS A 123 15.15 1.74 -16.28
C LYS A 123 13.80 1.32 -16.86
N TYR A 124 12.75 1.33 -16.03
CA TYR A 124 11.39 1.02 -16.48
C TYR A 124 10.41 2.17 -16.29
N SER A 125 10.85 3.35 -15.85
CA SER A 125 9.99 4.52 -15.62
C SER A 125 10.63 5.79 -16.17
N SER A 126 10.42 6.05 -17.46
CA SER A 126 11.01 7.20 -18.17
C SER A 126 10.57 8.57 -17.63
N LYS A 127 9.40 8.64 -16.97
CA LYS A 127 8.83 9.87 -16.42
C LYS A 127 8.99 10.00 -14.90
N LEU A 128 9.90 9.23 -14.30
CA LEU A 128 10.15 9.30 -12.86
C LEU A 128 10.76 10.68 -12.51
N PRO A 129 10.15 11.45 -11.58
CA PRO A 129 10.79 12.66 -11.05
C PRO A 129 12.08 12.30 -10.29
N ARG A 130 12.87 13.29 -9.89
CA ARG A 130 13.99 13.06 -8.97
C ARG A 130 13.46 12.73 -7.58
N LEU A 131 14.10 11.80 -6.89
CA LEU A 131 13.70 11.33 -5.57
C LEU A 131 14.50 12.01 -4.46
N GLU A 132 14.66 13.35 -4.54
CA GLU A 132 15.48 14.12 -3.59
C GLU A 132 15.09 13.88 -2.12
N ALA A 133 13.79 13.80 -1.82
CA ALA A 133 13.30 13.50 -0.48
C ALA A 133 13.65 12.08 -0.01
N LEU A 134 13.74 11.13 -0.94
CA LEU A 134 14.17 9.76 -0.62
C LEU A 134 15.66 9.73 -0.29
N HIS A 135 16.47 10.41 -1.10
CA HIS A 135 17.91 10.52 -0.85
C HIS A 135 18.17 11.18 0.50
N TYR A 136 17.54 12.33 0.75
CA TYR A 136 17.63 13.02 2.04
C TYR A 136 17.26 12.11 3.22
N PHE A 137 16.19 11.32 3.10
CA PHE A 137 15.78 10.40 4.15
C PHE A 137 16.85 9.35 4.46
N PHE A 138 17.49 8.77 3.44
CA PHE A 138 18.53 7.76 3.64
C PHE A 138 19.89 8.34 4.04
N THR A 139 20.15 9.63 3.83
CA THR A 139 21.43 10.26 4.17
C THR A 139 21.39 11.06 5.47
N GLU A 140 20.29 11.78 5.74
CA GLU A 140 20.21 12.74 6.86
C GLU A 140 19.32 12.25 8.02
N GLU A 141 18.31 11.41 7.75
CA GLU A 141 17.31 11.01 8.76
C GLU A 141 17.49 9.59 9.31
N LEU A 142 18.06 8.69 8.51
CA LEU A 142 18.36 7.32 8.91
C LEU A 142 19.82 7.19 9.32
N ASP A 143 20.08 6.39 10.36
CA ASP A 143 21.44 5.95 10.64
C ASP A 143 21.92 4.94 9.58
N ASN A 144 23.24 4.80 9.47
CA ASN A 144 23.85 3.93 8.45
C ASN A 144 23.42 2.46 8.62
N GLU A 145 23.16 2.01 9.85
CA GLU A 145 22.74 0.63 10.13
C GLU A 145 21.31 0.36 9.62
N ASP A 146 20.37 1.30 9.81
CA ASP A 146 19.00 1.17 9.34
C ASP A 146 18.89 1.35 7.83
N ALA A 147 19.68 2.26 7.25
CA ALA A 147 19.79 2.40 5.81
C ALA A 147 20.30 1.11 5.16
N ASP A 148 21.38 0.55 5.71
CA ASP A 148 21.93 -0.72 5.26
C ASP A 148 20.95 -1.89 5.43
N HIS A 149 20.28 -1.96 6.57
CA HIS A 149 19.25 -2.98 6.84
C HIS A 149 18.09 -2.87 5.86
N PHE A 150 17.68 -1.64 5.52
CA PHE A 150 16.66 -1.41 4.51
C PHE A 150 17.04 -2.04 3.18
N PHE A 151 18.21 -1.71 2.63
CA PHE A 151 18.62 -2.19 1.30
C PHE A 151 18.96 -3.68 1.30
N ARG A 152 19.58 -4.21 2.37
CA ARG A 152 20.00 -5.62 2.45
C ARG A 152 18.86 -6.57 2.80
N ASN A 153 17.87 -6.14 3.59
CA ASN A 153 16.84 -7.03 4.13
C ASN A 153 15.42 -6.63 3.75
N LEU A 154 15.02 -5.37 3.94
CA LEU A 154 13.63 -4.96 3.76
C LEU A 154 13.26 -4.82 2.27
N LEU A 155 14.10 -4.14 1.48
CA LEU A 155 13.85 -3.91 0.06
C LEU A 155 13.74 -5.24 -0.72
N PRO A 156 14.60 -6.25 -0.53
CA PRO A 156 14.44 -7.56 -1.17
C PRO A 156 13.11 -8.25 -0.83
N LYS A 157 12.62 -8.10 0.42
CA LYS A 157 11.30 -8.62 0.82
C LYS A 157 10.16 -7.87 0.12
N ILE A 158 10.26 -6.53 0.00
CA ILE A 158 9.31 -5.69 -0.75
C ILE A 158 9.27 -6.11 -2.23
N VAL A 159 10.44 -6.26 -2.86
CA VAL A 159 10.57 -6.73 -4.25
C VAL A 159 9.95 -8.11 -4.42
N THR A 160 10.30 -9.05 -3.54
CA THR A 160 9.74 -10.42 -3.58
C THR A 160 8.22 -10.41 -3.50
N LEU A 161 7.65 -9.58 -2.64
CA LEU A 161 6.20 -9.43 -2.53
C LEU A 161 5.60 -8.76 -3.78
N ALA A 162 6.24 -7.74 -4.34
CA ALA A 162 5.77 -7.06 -5.53
C ALA A 162 5.76 -7.97 -6.77
N LEU A 163 6.80 -8.81 -6.94
CA LEU A 163 6.89 -9.75 -8.06
C LEU A 163 5.88 -10.91 -7.97
N LYS A 164 5.27 -11.14 -6.80
CA LYS A 164 4.13 -12.06 -6.63
C LYS A 164 2.80 -11.50 -7.15
N LEU A 165 2.75 -10.27 -7.66
CA LEU A 165 1.52 -9.63 -8.14
C LEU A 165 0.70 -10.48 -9.14
N PRO A 166 1.30 -11.13 -10.16
CA PRO A 166 0.56 -11.99 -11.08
C PRO A 166 -0.09 -13.20 -10.39
N VAL A 167 0.52 -13.69 -9.29
CA VAL A 167 0.02 -14.84 -8.53
C VAL A 167 -1.09 -14.40 -7.57
N LEU A 168 -0.94 -13.24 -6.93
CA LEU A 168 -1.86 -12.76 -5.89
C LEU A 168 -3.10 -12.05 -6.46
N LEU A 169 -2.99 -11.44 -7.65
CA LEU A 169 -4.08 -10.72 -8.32
C LEU A 169 -4.14 -11.09 -9.82
N PRO A 170 -4.33 -12.39 -10.16
CA PRO A 170 -4.22 -12.89 -11.53
C PRO A 170 -5.29 -12.33 -12.48
N ASN A 171 -6.45 -11.92 -11.96
CA ASN A 171 -7.59 -11.52 -12.80
C ASN A 171 -7.67 -9.99 -13.03
N GLY A 172 -6.79 -9.21 -12.38
CA GLY A 172 -6.89 -7.75 -12.35
C GLY A 172 -7.79 -7.21 -11.24
N VAL A 173 -7.85 -5.88 -11.12
CA VAL A 173 -8.62 -5.17 -10.09
C VAL A 173 -9.63 -4.25 -10.76
N PRO A 174 -10.95 -4.38 -10.52
CA PRO A 174 -11.95 -3.53 -11.15
C PRO A 174 -11.88 -2.10 -10.61
N LEU A 175 -12.15 -1.11 -11.46
CA LEU A 175 -12.24 0.29 -11.07
C LEU A 175 -13.60 0.60 -10.46
N LEU A 176 -13.59 1.36 -9.38
CA LEU A 176 -14.80 1.91 -8.76
C LEU A 176 -15.12 3.27 -9.41
N LYS A 177 -15.88 3.21 -10.51
CA LYS A 177 -16.24 4.38 -11.32
C LYS A 177 -17.32 5.24 -10.64
N GLN A 178 -17.32 6.54 -10.97
CA GLN A 178 -18.39 7.45 -10.54
C GLN A 178 -19.78 6.90 -10.93
N ASN A 179 -20.78 7.14 -10.09
CA ASN A 179 -22.17 6.71 -10.26
C ASN A 179 -22.37 5.17 -10.31
N HIS A 180 -21.40 4.38 -9.86
CA HIS A 180 -21.54 2.93 -9.75
C HIS A 180 -21.52 2.50 -8.28
N ASN A 181 -22.53 1.74 -7.86
CA ASN A 181 -22.55 1.08 -6.56
C ASN A 181 -21.87 -0.28 -6.69
N ARG A 182 -20.58 -0.35 -6.31
CA ARG A 182 -19.79 -1.58 -6.30
C ARG A 182 -18.93 -1.65 -5.05
N SER A 183 -18.69 -2.86 -4.56
CA SER A 183 -17.80 -3.17 -3.45
C SER A 183 -16.68 -4.10 -3.88
N LEU A 184 -15.53 -3.98 -3.22
CA LEU A 184 -14.35 -4.81 -3.46
C LEU A 184 -13.86 -5.39 -2.13
N SER A 185 -13.67 -6.70 -2.07
CA SER A 185 -13.04 -7.39 -0.95
C SER A 185 -11.70 -7.97 -1.37
N LEU A 186 -10.65 -7.53 -0.68
CA LEU A 186 -9.26 -7.93 -0.87
C LEU A 186 -8.72 -8.51 0.44
N SER A 187 -7.82 -9.46 0.34
CA SER A 187 -7.00 -9.88 1.48
C SER A 187 -5.90 -8.85 1.78
N GLN A 188 -5.41 -8.83 3.03
CA GLN A 188 -4.31 -7.93 3.41
C GLN A 188 -3.03 -8.19 2.60
N ILE A 189 -2.74 -9.44 2.23
CA ILE A 189 -1.58 -9.78 1.41
C ILE A 189 -1.68 -9.21 -0.02
N GLN A 190 -2.89 -9.18 -0.59
CA GLN A 190 -3.13 -8.57 -1.89
C GLN A 190 -2.93 -7.06 -1.83
N ILE A 191 -3.42 -6.41 -0.78
CA ILE A 191 -3.21 -4.97 -0.54
C ILE A 191 -1.71 -4.69 -0.36
N ALA A 192 -1.00 -5.48 0.45
CA ALA A 192 0.42 -5.32 0.65
C ALA A 192 1.22 -5.47 -0.66
N CYS A 193 0.83 -6.41 -1.52
CA CYS A 193 1.42 -6.59 -2.84
C CYS A 193 1.17 -5.40 -3.79
N LEU A 194 -0.04 -4.84 -3.79
CA LEU A 194 -0.36 -3.62 -4.53
C LEU A 194 0.46 -2.42 -4.03
N LEU A 195 0.60 -2.26 -2.72
CA LEU A 195 1.39 -1.19 -2.11
C LEU A 195 2.90 -1.35 -2.38
N ALA A 196 3.42 -2.58 -2.39
CA ALA A 196 4.81 -2.84 -2.78
C ALA A 196 5.07 -2.43 -4.24
N ASN A 197 4.11 -2.72 -5.14
CA ASN A 197 4.18 -2.27 -6.54
C ASN A 197 4.06 -0.75 -6.68
N ALA A 198 3.22 -0.10 -5.87
CA ALA A 198 3.09 1.35 -5.82
C ALA A 198 4.39 2.04 -5.33
N PHE A 199 5.02 1.48 -4.30
CA PHE A 199 6.32 1.93 -3.78
C PHE A 199 7.42 1.81 -4.85
N LEU A 200 7.46 0.68 -5.55
CA LEU A 200 8.39 0.42 -6.66
C LEU A 200 7.96 1.09 -7.98
N CYS A 201 6.91 1.90 -7.95
CA CYS A 201 6.43 2.69 -9.08
C CYS A 201 6.16 1.88 -10.37
N THR A 202 5.64 0.64 -10.23
CA THR A 202 5.49 -0.29 -11.36
C THR A 202 4.22 -0.05 -12.17
N PHE A 203 3.21 0.63 -11.61
CA PHE A 203 1.95 0.84 -12.32
C PHE A 203 2.15 1.78 -13.52
N PRO A 204 1.61 1.43 -14.70
CA PRO A 204 1.70 2.28 -15.87
C PRO A 204 0.88 3.56 -15.68
N TRP A 205 1.56 4.71 -15.69
CA TRP A 205 0.89 6.00 -15.60
C TRP A 205 0.48 6.52 -16.98
N LYS A 206 -0.79 6.91 -17.13
CA LYS A 206 -1.26 7.68 -18.30
C LYS A 206 -1.90 8.99 -17.84
N SER A 207 -1.46 10.09 -18.44
CA SER A 207 -1.97 11.46 -18.20
C SER A 207 -3.50 11.55 -18.30
N ASN A 208 -4.10 10.76 -19.19
CA ASN A 208 -5.53 10.78 -19.48
C ASN A 208 -6.36 10.18 -18.32
N ILE A 209 -5.75 9.32 -17.51
CA ILE A 209 -6.39 8.68 -16.34
C ILE A 209 -6.22 9.57 -15.09
N ALA A 210 -5.15 10.38 -15.05
CA ALA A 210 -4.81 11.26 -13.93
C ALA A 210 -5.87 12.33 -13.62
N THR A 211 -6.74 12.66 -14.58
CA THR A 211 -7.85 13.60 -14.38
C THR A 211 -9.02 12.98 -13.61
N SER A 212 -9.15 11.65 -13.65
CA SER A 212 -10.30 10.91 -13.13
C SER A 212 -9.97 10.02 -11.93
N TYR A 213 -8.69 9.71 -11.71
CA TYR A 213 -8.23 8.87 -10.60
C TYR A 213 -6.98 9.44 -9.93
N PRO A 214 -6.87 9.32 -8.60
CA PRO A 214 -5.67 9.71 -7.89
C PRO A 214 -4.50 8.80 -8.28
N GLY A 215 -3.29 9.29 -8.06
CA GLY A 215 -2.12 8.51 -8.39
C GLY A 215 -1.83 7.37 -7.43
N VAL A 216 -1.49 6.20 -7.97
CA VAL A 216 -1.16 5.01 -7.18
C VAL A 216 0.33 4.92 -6.85
N ASN A 217 1.23 5.30 -7.77
CA ASN A 217 2.67 5.21 -7.54
C ASN A 217 3.12 6.29 -6.55
N PHE A 218 4.12 5.97 -5.71
CA PHE A 218 4.64 6.86 -4.67
C PHE A 218 5.64 7.88 -5.24
N VAL A 219 5.26 8.57 -6.31
CA VAL A 219 6.09 9.54 -7.04
C VAL A 219 5.72 10.99 -6.75
N SER A 220 4.57 11.26 -6.12
CA SER A 220 4.17 12.61 -5.76
C SER A 220 4.92 13.10 -4.52
N ASN A 221 5.15 14.42 -4.45
CA ASN A 221 5.75 15.20 -3.37
C ASN A 221 5.01 15.08 -2.02
N ILE A 222 4.76 13.87 -1.54
CA ILE A 222 4.36 13.62 -0.15
C ILE A 222 5.58 13.03 0.54
N PRO A 223 6.54 13.88 0.96
CA PRO A 223 7.69 13.43 1.74
C PRO A 223 7.25 12.59 2.96
N GLY A 224 6.01 12.71 3.44
CA GLY A 224 5.55 11.97 4.62
C GLY A 224 5.16 10.49 4.42
N VAL A 225 4.62 10.02 3.28
CA VAL A 225 3.95 8.70 3.25
C VAL A 225 4.93 7.54 3.02
N ALA A 226 5.80 7.65 2.02
CA ALA A 226 6.83 6.63 1.78
C ALA A 226 7.81 6.57 2.97
N ILE A 227 8.25 7.73 3.48
CA ILE A 227 9.11 7.85 4.66
C ILE A 227 8.44 7.23 5.89
N ARG A 228 7.18 7.58 6.21
CA ARG A 228 6.47 6.98 7.36
C ARG A 228 6.25 5.48 7.23
N MET A 229 6.00 4.97 6.02
CA MET A 229 5.90 3.51 5.82
C MET A 229 7.25 2.83 6.08
N VAL A 230 8.35 3.37 5.54
CA VAL A 230 9.69 2.81 5.72
C VAL A 230 10.12 2.90 7.18
N SER A 231 10.03 4.07 7.82
CA SER A 231 10.33 4.24 9.25
C SER A 231 9.44 3.34 10.12
N GLY A 232 8.14 3.23 9.81
CA GLY A 232 7.23 2.35 10.54
C GLY A 232 7.55 0.87 10.43
N CYS A 233 8.02 0.42 9.26
CA CYS A 233 8.46 -0.96 9.04
C CYS A 233 9.78 -1.26 9.77
N ILE A 234 10.77 -0.37 9.67
CA ILE A 234 12.06 -0.52 10.37
C ILE A 234 11.83 -0.58 11.89
N LEU A 235 11.01 0.32 12.44
CA LEU A 235 10.68 0.35 13.88
C LEU A 235 9.89 -0.87 14.37
N LYS A 236 9.05 -1.48 13.50
CA LYS A 236 8.34 -2.73 13.83
C LYS A 236 9.26 -3.94 13.77
N GLU A 237 10.21 -3.98 12.82
CA GLU A 237 11.13 -5.10 12.66
C GLU A 237 12.19 -5.13 13.79
N LYS A 238 12.68 -3.97 14.25
CA LYS A 238 13.50 -3.84 15.47
C LYS A 238 12.77 -4.35 16.72
N ARG A 239 11.47 -4.10 16.84
CA ARG A 239 10.64 -4.59 17.96
C ARG A 239 10.45 -6.11 17.98
N ASN A 240 10.49 -6.75 16.81
CA ASN A 240 10.29 -8.20 16.69
C ASN A 240 11.59 -9.01 16.85
N HIS A 241 12.77 -8.40 16.68
CA HIS A 241 14.08 -9.04 16.88
C HIS A 241 14.72 -8.70 18.24
N GLY A 242 14.05 -7.88 19.06
CA GLY A 242 14.49 -7.48 20.41
C GLY A 242 13.87 -8.28 21.57
N ASN A 243 13.37 -9.49 21.31
CA ASN A 243 12.94 -10.45 22.33
C ASN A 243 13.79 -11.72 22.26
#